data_AF-A0A969GMQ1-F1
#
_entry.id   AF-A0A969GMQ1-F1
#
_cell.length_a   1.000
_cell.length_b   1.000
_cell.length_c   1.000
_cell.angle_alpha   90.00
_cell.angle_beta   90.00
_cell.angle_gamma   90.00
#
_symmetry.space_group_name_H-M   'P 1'
#
loop_
_entity.id
_entity.type
_entity.pdbx_description
1 polymer ?
#
loop_
_entity_poly.entity_id
_entity_poly.type
_entity_poly.pdbx_seq_one_letter_code
_entity_poly.pdbx_strand_id
1 'polypeptide(L)'
;MEFDRCLSHESKPSTADGLTQEMVQTFNLDGQLEELALWLAQTWKDDHPMATANSEDFNACILAVTTELAIAAKAVGGPVGLVILTGASSVAIRRSCWRVLSGDCA
;
A
#
# COMPACT_ATOMS: atom_id res chain seq x y z
N MET A 1 27.86 34.41 10.15
CA MET A 1 27.29 35.52 9.37
C MET A 1 27.25 35.05 7.93
N GLU A 2 26.09 34.56 7.47
CA GLU A 2 25.01 35.34 6.82
C GLU A 2 25.39 35.67 5.37
N PHE A 3 24.85 34.96 4.37
CA PHE A 3 23.52 35.05 3.72
C PHE A 3 23.58 35.93 2.46
N ASP A 4 22.68 35.61 1.52
CA ASP A 4 22.36 36.32 0.25
C ASP A 4 23.30 36.06 -0.95
N ARG A 5 22.84 35.83 -2.19
CA ARG A 5 21.50 35.88 -2.79
C ARG A 5 21.56 35.30 -4.22
N CYS A 6 20.42 34.77 -4.68
CA CYS A 6 20.14 34.35 -6.06
C CYS A 6 20.32 35.46 -7.11
N LEU A 7 20.44 35.05 -8.39
CA LEU A 7 19.90 35.60 -9.67
C LEU A 7 20.80 35.01 -10.78
N SER A 8 20.39 34.53 -11.96
CA SER A 8 19.12 34.26 -12.64
C SER A 8 19.52 33.51 -13.90
N HIS A 9 18.94 32.34 -14.17
CA HIS A 9 18.93 31.81 -15.53
C HIS A 9 17.50 31.39 -15.85
N GLU A 10 16.75 32.33 -16.41
CA GLU A 10 15.47 32.07 -17.03
C GLU A 10 15.69 31.16 -18.24
N SER A 11 15.42 29.87 -18.08
CA SER A 11 15.16 28.97 -19.19
C SER A 11 13.68 28.64 -19.20
N LYS A 12 12.90 29.37 -20.00
CA LYS A 12 11.60 28.88 -20.48
C LYS A 12 11.90 27.75 -21.47
N PRO A 13 11.32 26.56 -21.31
CA PRO A 13 10.33 26.21 -22.32
C PRO A 13 9.18 25.31 -21.83
N SER A 14 8.15 25.35 -22.66
CA SER A 14 6.98 24.48 -22.73
C SER A 14 6.04 24.58 -21.54
N THR A 15 4.86 25.14 -21.81
CA THR A 15 3.61 24.73 -21.16
C THR A 15 3.67 23.22 -20.93
N ALA A 16 3.98 22.83 -19.70
CA ALA A 16 3.47 21.59 -19.16
C ALA A 16 1.96 21.80 -19.23
N ASP A 17 1.34 21.22 -20.27
CA ASP A 17 -0.08 21.01 -20.32
C ASP A 17 -0.48 20.61 -18.90
N GLY A 18 -1.28 21.49 -18.29
CA GLY A 18 -1.79 21.25 -16.96
C GLY A 18 -2.33 19.84 -17.00
N LEU A 19 -1.76 18.96 -16.18
CA LEU A 19 -2.41 17.72 -15.81
C LEU A 19 -3.76 18.19 -15.28
N THR A 20 -4.78 18.14 -16.14
CA THR A 20 -6.09 18.65 -15.81
C THR A 20 -6.50 17.88 -14.59
N GLN A 21 -7.13 18.58 -13.66
CA GLN A 21 -7.68 18.02 -12.43
C GLN A 21 -8.58 16.78 -12.70
N GLU A 22 -9.01 16.57 -13.95
CA GLU A 22 -9.72 15.41 -14.48
C GLU A 22 -8.87 14.13 -14.66
N MET A 23 -7.54 14.21 -14.70
CA MET A 23 -6.65 13.04 -14.83
C MET A 23 -6.15 12.52 -13.48
N VAL A 24 -6.45 13.22 -12.38
CA VAL A 24 -6.44 12.67 -11.03
C VAL A 24 -7.84 12.11 -10.77
N GLN A 25 -8.21 11.04 -11.48
CA GLN A 25 -9.08 10.07 -10.84
C GLN A 25 -8.34 9.72 -9.55
N THR A 26 -8.95 10.00 -8.40
CA THR A 26 -8.46 9.58 -7.09
C THR A 26 -8.28 8.07 -7.20
N PHE A 27 -7.05 7.64 -7.53
CA PHE A 27 -6.67 6.24 -7.48
C PHE A 27 -7.03 5.83 -6.06
N ASN A 28 -8.08 5.01 -5.92
CA ASN A 28 -8.52 4.53 -4.62
C ASN A 28 -7.53 3.45 -4.18
N LEU A 29 -6.30 3.89 -3.93
CA LEU A 29 -5.19 3.04 -3.57
C LEU A 29 -5.52 2.28 -2.29
N ASP A 30 -6.27 2.90 -1.37
CA ASP A 30 -6.74 2.27 -0.14
C ASP A 30 -7.67 1.08 -0.44
N GLY A 31 -8.66 1.25 -1.32
CA GLY A 31 -9.56 0.15 -1.71
C GLY A 31 -8.82 -0.97 -2.46
N GLN A 32 -7.90 -0.62 -3.36
CA GLN A 32 -7.08 -1.61 -4.08
C GLN A 32 -6.13 -2.36 -3.14
N LEU A 33 -5.57 -1.69 -2.13
CA LEU A 33 -4.73 -2.32 -1.12
C LEU A 33 -5.54 -3.22 -0.19
N GLU A 34 -6.79 -2.88 0.11
CA GLU A 34 -7.69 -3.73 0.89
C GLU A 34 -8.06 -5.02 0.13
N GLU A 35 -8.42 -4.91 -1.14
CA GLU A 35 -8.68 -6.08 -2.00
C GLU A 35 -7.43 -6.98 -2.13
N LEU A 36 -6.27 -6.38 -2.38
CA LEU A 36 -5.01 -7.12 -2.46
C LEU A 36 -4.65 -7.79 -1.13
N ALA A 37 -4.81 -7.09 -0.01
CA ALA A 37 -4.55 -7.65 1.32
C ALA A 37 -5.52 -8.79 1.65
N LEU A 38 -6.78 -8.71 1.23
CA LEU A 38 -7.76 -9.79 1.39
C LEU A 38 -7.35 -11.02 0.58
N TRP A 39 -6.97 -10.85 -0.68
CA TRP A 39 -6.51 -11.95 -1.52
C TRP A 39 -5.27 -12.63 -0.96
N LEU A 40 -4.29 -11.87 -0.48
CA LEU A 40 -3.09 -12.40 0.17
C LEU A 40 -3.41 -13.12 1.48
N ALA A 41 -4.31 -12.57 2.31
CA ALA A 41 -4.74 -13.21 3.54
C ALA A 41 -5.47 -14.54 3.27
N GLN A 42 -6.31 -14.59 2.24
CA GLN A 42 -6.99 -15.83 1.82
C GLN A 42 -5.99 -16.87 1.32
N THR A 43 -5.04 -16.46 0.48
CA THR A 43 -3.97 -17.35 -0.01
C THR A 43 -3.17 -17.93 1.15
N TRP A 44 -2.79 -17.09 2.13
CA TRP A 44 -2.11 -17.55 3.34
C TRP A 44 -2.97 -18.54 4.14
N LYS A 45 -4.28 -18.29 4.26
CA LYS A 45 -5.22 -19.17 4.96
C LYS A 45 -5.40 -20.52 4.27
N ASP A 46 -5.37 -20.54 2.93
CA ASP A 46 -5.46 -21.76 2.14
C ASP A 46 -4.23 -22.67 2.39
N ASP A 47 -3.05 -22.08 2.55
CA ASP A 47 -1.82 -22.79 2.97
C ASP A 47 -1.83 -23.19 4.46
N HIS A 48 -2.64 -22.51 5.29
CA HIS A 48 -2.75 -22.72 6.74
C HIS A 48 -4.23 -22.99 7.15
N PRO A 49 -4.84 -24.10 6.70
CA PRO A 49 -6.29 -24.32 6.82
C PRO A 49 -6.78 -24.41 8.27
N MET A 50 -5.89 -24.72 9.21
CA MET A 50 -6.21 -24.81 10.64
C MET A 50 -6.02 -23.50 11.42
N ALA A 51 -5.42 -22.46 10.80
CA ALA A 51 -5.18 -21.18 11.46
C ALA A 51 -6.49 -20.51 11.91
N THR A 52 -6.49 -19.82 13.05
CA THR A 52 -7.68 -19.16 13.62
C THR A 52 -7.40 -17.70 13.96
N ALA A 53 -8.40 -16.93 14.38
CA ALA A 53 -8.19 -15.53 14.79
C ALA A 53 -7.47 -15.38 16.17
N ASN A 54 -6.72 -16.39 16.60
CA ASN A 54 -5.88 -16.30 17.80
C ASN A 54 -4.68 -15.36 17.54
N SER A 55 -4.01 -14.93 18.61
CA SER A 55 -2.91 -13.97 18.52
C SER A 55 -1.75 -14.44 17.63
N GLU A 56 -1.41 -15.73 17.67
CA GLU A 56 -0.26 -16.28 16.95
C GLU A 56 -0.50 -16.30 15.44
N ASP A 57 -1.58 -16.94 15.02
CA ASP A 57 -2.01 -17.07 13.62
C ASP A 57 -2.33 -15.70 13.01
N PHE A 58 -2.97 -14.82 13.77
CA PHE A 58 -3.28 -13.47 13.32
C PHE A 58 -2.00 -12.66 13.02
N ASN A 59 -1.02 -12.70 13.92
CA ASN A 59 0.25 -12.02 13.70
C ASN A 59 1.06 -12.65 12.56
N ALA A 60 1.00 -13.98 12.41
CA ALA A 60 1.64 -14.69 11.30
C ALA A 60 1.05 -14.28 9.94
N CYS A 61 -0.28 -14.20 9.83
CA CYS A 61 -0.96 -13.68 8.65
C CYS A 61 -0.54 -12.24 8.34
N ILE A 62 -0.55 -11.34 9.34
CA ILE A 62 -0.16 -9.94 9.15
C ILE A 62 1.26 -9.86 8.59
N LEU A 63 2.19 -10.62 9.17
CA LEU A 63 3.58 -10.61 8.74
C LEU A 63 3.74 -11.12 7.31
N ALA A 64 3.05 -12.20 6.95
CA ALA A 64 3.09 -12.76 5.60
C ALA A 64 2.55 -11.76 4.56
N VAL A 65 1.35 -11.23 4.78
CA VAL A 65 0.72 -10.26 3.88
C VAL A 65 1.55 -8.98 3.76
N THR A 66 2.11 -8.49 4.88
CA THR A 66 3.00 -7.32 4.86
C THR A 66 4.26 -7.57 4.03
N THR A 67 4.81 -8.77 4.12
CA THR A 67 6.02 -9.16 3.38
C THR A 67 5.76 -9.18 1.88
N GLU A 68 4.65 -9.77 1.44
CA GLU A 68 4.26 -9.79 0.03
C GLU A 68 4.00 -8.39 -0.51
N LEU A 69 3.30 -7.55 0.24
CA LEU A 69 3.08 -6.14 -0.13
C LEU A 69 4.40 -5.37 -0.22
N ALA A 70 5.35 -5.62 0.68
CA ALA A 70 6.67 -4.99 0.63
C ALA A 70 7.49 -5.45 -0.60
N ILE A 71 7.38 -6.72 -1.01
CA ILE A 71 8.00 -7.24 -2.24
C ILE A 71 7.37 -6.56 -3.46
N ALA A 72 6.04 -6.51 -3.54
CA ALA A 72 5.32 -5.85 -4.62
C ALA A 72 5.66 -4.35 -4.69
N ALA A 73 5.71 -3.67 -3.55
CA ALA A 73 6.05 -2.26 -3.47
C ALA A 73 7.47 -1.95 -3.98
N LYS A 74 8.44 -2.80 -3.62
CA LYS A 74 9.82 -2.68 -4.14
C LYS A 74 9.89 -2.90 -5.65
N ALA A 75 9.09 -3.82 -6.19
CA ALA A 75 9.02 -4.07 -7.62
C ALA A 75 8.38 -2.91 -8.40
N VAL A 76 7.33 -2.29 -7.86
CA VAL A 76 6.68 -1.11 -8.45
C VAL A 76 7.60 0.12 -8.40
N GLY A 77 8.27 0.34 -7.27
CA GLY A 77 9.10 1.52 -7.05
C GLY A 77 8.32 2.85 -7.02
N GLY A 78 9.05 3.97 -7.04
CA GLY A 78 8.47 5.31 -7.11
C GLY A 78 7.55 5.69 -5.94
N PRO A 79 6.71 6.73 -6.10
CA PRO A 79 5.82 7.22 -5.06
C PRO A 79 4.77 6.20 -4.60
N VAL A 80 4.28 5.35 -5.51
CA VAL A 80 3.27 4.32 -5.20
C VAL A 80 3.86 3.24 -4.29
N GLY A 81 5.06 2.72 -4.62
CA GLY A 81 5.75 1.76 -3.75
C GLY A 81 6.05 2.35 -2.37
N LEU A 82 6.36 3.64 -2.28
CA LEU A 82 6.60 4.31 -0.99
C LEU A 82 5.34 4.33 -0.11
N VAL A 83 4.16 4.62 -0.66
CA VAL A 83 2.89 4.64 0.09
C VAL A 83 2.54 3.26 0.68
N ILE A 84 2.83 2.18 -0.05
CA ILE A 84 2.62 0.82 0.43
C ILE A 84 3.57 0.50 1.60
N LEU A 85 4.83 0.96 1.51
CA LEU A 85 5.86 0.71 2.53
C LEU A 85 5.70 1.56 3.81
N THR A 86 5.07 2.75 3.74
CA THR A 86 4.91 3.63 4.91
C THR A 86 3.78 3.21 5.86
N GLY A 87 3.13 2.07 5.60
CA GLY A 87 2.16 1.48 6.51
C GLY A 87 0.72 1.97 6.31
N ALA A 88 0.41 2.68 5.22
CA ALA A 88 -0.96 3.00 4.83
C ALA A 88 -1.83 1.73 4.70
N SER A 89 -1.21 0.61 4.30
CA SER A 89 -1.84 -0.71 4.22
C SER A 89 -2.05 -1.40 5.58
N SER A 90 -1.45 -0.93 6.67
CA SER A 90 -1.42 -1.68 7.95
C SER A 90 -2.82 -1.97 8.53
N VAL A 91 -3.76 -1.03 8.40
CA VAL A 91 -5.15 -1.22 8.85
C VAL A 91 -5.87 -2.23 7.94
N ALA A 92 -5.69 -2.12 6.64
CA ALA A 92 -6.27 -3.02 5.65
C ALA A 92 -5.78 -4.47 5.86
N ILE A 93 -4.47 -4.66 6.04
CA ILE A 93 -3.86 -5.98 6.32
C ILE A 93 -4.46 -6.61 7.57
N ARG A 94 -4.53 -5.85 8.67
CA ARG A 94 -5.08 -6.34 9.94
C ARG A 94 -6.55 -6.71 9.80
N ARG A 95 -7.35 -5.89 9.13
CA ARG A 95 -8.77 -6.18 8.90
C ARG A 95 -8.96 -7.43 8.03
N SER A 96 -8.19 -7.56 6.95
CA SER A 96 -8.25 -8.69 6.04
C SER A 96 -7.85 -10.00 6.72
N CYS A 97 -6.72 -10.02 7.44
CA CYS A 97 -6.31 -11.19 8.21
C CYS A 97 -7.35 -11.57 9.28
N TRP A 98 -7.93 -10.59 9.97
CA TRP A 98 -8.96 -10.86 10.97
C TRP A 98 -10.21 -11.48 10.33
N ARG A 99 -10.70 -10.90 9.23
CA ARG A 99 -11.89 -11.36 8.51
C ARG A 99 -11.74 -12.81 8.05
N VAL A 100 -10.61 -13.12 7.40
CA VAL A 100 -10.31 -14.47 6.89
C VAL A 100 -10.18 -15.49 8.03
N LEU A 101 -9.51 -15.13 9.12
CA LEU A 101 -9.24 -16.06 10.22
C LEU A 101 -10.41 -16.25 11.19
N SER A 102 -11.30 -15.27 11.28
CA SER A 102 -12.51 -15.36 12.11
C SER A 102 -13.62 -16.17 11.44
N GLY A 103 -13.45 -16.52 10.17
CA GLY A 103 -14.51 -17.17 9.38
C GLY A 103 -15.61 -16.22 8.94
N ASP A 104 -15.38 -14.90 8.99
CA ASP A 104 -16.31 -13.86 8.51
C ASP A 104 -16.29 -13.71 6.97
N CYS A 105 -15.80 -14.74 6.27
CA CYS A 105 -15.87 -14.86 4.82
C CYS A 105 -17.24 -15.42 4.42
N ALA A 106 -18.19 -14.52 4.19
CA ALA A 106 -19.24 -14.68 3.19
C ALA A 106 -18.90 -13.83 1.97
#